data_AF-A0A1E3PWF4-F1
#
_entry.id   AF-A0A1E3PWF4-F1
#
_cell.length_a   1.000
_cell.length_b   1.000
_cell.length_c   1.000
_cell.angle_alpha   90.00
_cell.angle_beta   90.00
_cell.angle_gamma   90.00
#
_symmetry.space_group_name_H-M   'P 1'
#
loop_
_entity.id
_entity.type
_entity.pdbx_description
1 polymer ?
#
loop_
_entity_poly.entity_id
_entity_poly.type
_entity_poly.pdbx_seq_one_letter_code
_entity_poly.pdbx_strand_id
1 'polypeptide(L)'
;MSLVTGDWLTLELDLRNPKPLARLRILAVWISRSSQRRKQWKRICTLMNLATKYIEYDVDTRWNSTFRMLEDALNAQPQVDEK
;
A
#
# COMPACT_ATOMS: atom_id res chain seq x y z
N MET A 1 21.60 -26.00 -11.82
CA MET A 1 21.18 -25.71 -10.43
C MET A 1 22.16 -24.73 -9.82
N SER A 2 21.79 -23.46 -9.72
CA SER A 2 22.34 -22.57 -8.69
C SER A 2 21.28 -21.50 -8.43
N LEU A 3 20.65 -21.64 -7.27
CA LEU A 3 19.60 -20.79 -6.75
C LEU A 3 20.24 -19.84 -5.74
N VAL A 4 19.79 -18.58 -5.79
CA VAL A 4 19.83 -17.61 -4.69
C VAL A 4 21.20 -17.07 -4.30
N THR A 5 21.65 -16.05 -5.02
CA THR A 5 22.21 -14.85 -4.38
C THR A 5 21.60 -13.62 -5.06
N GLY A 6 20.28 -13.48 -4.89
CA GLY A 6 19.61 -12.20 -5.13
C GLY A 6 20.18 -11.20 -4.13
N ASP A 7 20.84 -10.19 -4.67
CA ASP A 7 21.66 -9.21 -3.97
C ASP A 7 20.84 -8.46 -2.90
N TRP A 8 20.98 -8.87 -1.64
CA TRP A 8 20.27 -8.28 -0.49
C TRP A 8 20.52 -6.77 -0.36
N LEU A 9 21.66 -6.28 -0.87
CA LEU A 9 21.98 -4.85 -0.92
C LEU A 9 21.05 -4.08 -1.88
N THR A 10 20.65 -4.65 -3.01
CA THR A 10 19.68 -3.98 -3.92
C THR A 10 18.28 -3.89 -3.32
N LEU A 11 17.84 -4.90 -2.57
CA LEU A 11 16.56 -4.85 -1.85
C LEU A 11 16.59 -3.80 -0.72
N GLU A 12 17.71 -3.68 -0.03
CA GLU A 12 17.90 -2.78 1.13
C GLU A 12 18.20 -1.32 0.72
N LEU A 13 18.68 -1.08 -0.51
CA LEU A 13 18.78 0.25 -1.13
C LEU A 13 17.48 0.70 -1.80
N ASP A 14 16.70 -0.21 -2.41
CA ASP A 14 15.36 0.11 -2.97
C ASP A 14 14.35 0.42 -1.85
N LEU A 15 14.51 -0.18 -0.66
CA LEU A 15 13.74 0.18 0.55
C LEU A 15 14.07 1.57 1.11
N ARG A 16 15.23 2.16 0.77
CA ARG A 16 15.66 3.49 1.26
C ARG A 16 15.09 4.65 0.46
N ASN A 17 14.72 4.44 -0.81
CA ASN A 17 13.99 5.43 -1.60
C ASN A 17 13.05 4.76 -2.61
N PRO A 18 12.05 3.98 -2.15
CA PRO A 18 11.19 3.27 -3.07
C PRO A 18 10.36 4.32 -3.80
N LYS A 19 10.28 4.20 -5.13
CA LYS A 19 9.41 5.06 -5.95
C LYS A 19 8.02 5.09 -5.30
N PRO A 20 7.30 6.22 -5.28
CA PRO A 20 6.04 6.37 -4.53
C PRO A 20 5.06 5.20 -4.72
N LEU A 21 4.98 4.65 -5.93
CA LEU A 21 4.18 3.47 -6.25
C LEU A 21 4.59 2.20 -5.48
N ALA A 22 5.89 1.93 -5.33
CA ALA A 22 6.39 0.77 -4.60
C ALA A 22 6.08 0.90 -3.10
N ARG A 23 6.21 2.09 -2.52
CA ARG A 23 5.79 2.37 -1.13
C ARG A 23 4.31 2.10 -0.94
N LEU A 24 3.50 2.61 -1.85
CA LEU A 24 2.05 2.42 -1.84
C LEU A 24 1.66 0.93 -1.88
N ARG A 25 2.30 0.17 -2.77
CA ARG A 25 2.12 -1.29 -2.88
C ARG A 25 2.45 -2.01 -1.60
N ILE A 26 3.61 -1.72 -1.01
CA ILE A 26 4.05 -2.34 0.24
C ILE A 26 3.04 -2.05 1.36
N LEU A 27 2.57 -0.81 1.48
CA LEU A 27 1.58 -0.42 2.49
C LEU A 27 0.23 -1.12 2.28
N ALA A 28 -0.28 -1.14 1.03
CA ALA A 28 -1.53 -1.82 0.70
C ALA A 28 -1.49 -3.32 1.03
N VAL A 29 -0.38 -4.00 0.69
CA VAL A 29 -0.16 -5.41 1.05
C VAL A 29 -0.02 -5.57 2.56
N TRP A 30 0.75 -4.72 3.23
CA TRP A 30 0.97 -4.80 4.66
C TRP A 30 -0.36 -4.68 5.44
N ILE A 31 -1.18 -3.67 5.14
CA ILE A 31 -2.48 -3.48 5.81
C ILE A 31 -3.43 -4.66 5.53
N SER A 32 -3.54 -5.09 4.26
CA SER A 32 -4.49 -6.15 3.87
C SER A 32 -4.18 -7.51 4.53
N ARG A 33 -2.91 -7.81 4.80
CA ARG A 33 -2.44 -9.08 5.39
C ARG A 33 -2.82 -9.29 6.87
N SER A 34 -3.40 -8.31 7.57
CA SER A 34 -3.80 -8.47 8.98
C SER A 34 -5.20 -7.94 9.25
N SER A 35 -6.03 -8.77 9.89
CA SER A 35 -7.36 -8.37 10.34
C SER A 35 -7.31 -7.28 11.42
N GLN A 36 -6.31 -7.29 12.31
CA GLN A 36 -6.14 -6.24 13.31
C GLN A 36 -5.81 -4.89 12.66
N ARG A 37 -4.84 -4.86 11.73
CA ARG A 37 -4.45 -3.64 11.01
C ARG A 37 -5.60 -3.06 10.19
N ARG A 38 -6.38 -3.92 9.52
CA ARG A 38 -7.63 -3.50 8.86
C ARG A 38 -8.62 -2.85 9.83
N LYS A 39 -8.92 -3.51 10.95
CA LYS A 39 -9.83 -2.94 11.97
C LYS A 39 -9.34 -1.60 12.50
N GLN A 40 -8.04 -1.47 12.75
CA GLN A 40 -7.42 -0.24 13.22
C GLN A 40 -7.51 0.89 12.18
N TRP A 41 -7.20 0.59 10.91
CA TRP A 41 -7.37 1.53 9.79
C TRP A 41 -8.79 2.07 9.70
N LYS A 42 -9.78 1.16 9.68
CA LYS A 42 -11.19 1.55 9.63
C LYS A 42 -11.58 2.43 10.80
N ARG A 43 -11.13 2.08 12.02
CA ARG A 43 -11.41 2.86 13.23
C ARG A 43 -10.84 4.28 13.14
N ILE A 44 -9.59 4.43 12.71
CA ILE A 44 -8.93 5.75 12.57
C ILE A 44 -9.66 6.58 11.50
N CYS A 45 -9.95 5.98 10.35
CA CYS A 45 -10.68 6.68 9.28
C CYS A 45 -12.07 7.14 9.76
N THR A 46 -12.81 6.30 10.46
CA THR A 46 -14.12 6.68 11.03
C THR A 46 -14.01 7.82 12.06
N LEU A 47 -13.01 7.79 12.94
CA LEU A 47 -12.79 8.84 13.93
C LEU A 47 -12.46 10.20 13.28
N MET A 48 -11.71 10.18 12.19
CA MET A 48 -11.30 11.39 11.46
C MET A 48 -12.30 11.80 10.36
N ASN A 49 -13.44 11.11 10.24
CA ASN A 49 -14.42 11.29 9.17
C ASN A 49 -13.83 11.18 7.75
N LEU A 50 -12.88 10.23 7.58
CA LEU A 50 -12.18 9.94 6.34
C LEU A 50 -12.77 8.68 5.67
N ALA A 51 -12.52 8.55 4.36
CA ALA A 51 -12.97 7.39 3.60
C ALA A 51 -12.41 6.08 4.18
N THR A 52 -13.29 5.14 4.52
CA THR A 52 -12.86 3.84 5.09
C THR A 52 -12.44 2.82 4.04
N LYS A 53 -12.51 3.19 2.74
CA LYS A 53 -12.14 2.31 1.64
C LYS A 53 -10.64 1.98 1.74
N TYR A 54 -10.29 0.71 1.56
CA TYR A 54 -8.89 0.29 1.52
C TYR A 54 -8.32 0.52 0.14
N ILE A 55 -7.02 0.80 0.08
CA ILE A 55 -6.25 0.74 -1.17
C ILE A 55 -6.05 -0.74 -1.50
N GLU A 56 -6.73 -1.23 -2.55
CA GLU A 56 -6.60 -2.62 -3.00
C GLU A 56 -5.33 -2.80 -3.82
N TYR A 57 -4.53 -3.81 -3.44
CA TYR A 57 -3.29 -4.14 -4.14
C TYR A 57 -3.55 -4.87 -5.45
N ASP A 58 -4.52 -5.79 -5.45
CA ASP A 58 -4.88 -6.59 -6.60
C ASP A 58 -6.39 -6.58 -6.76
N VAL A 59 -6.83 -6.29 -7.98
CA VAL A 59 -8.25 -6.29 -8.36
C VAL A 59 -8.35 -7.28 -9.51
N ASP A 60 -9.30 -8.20 -9.46
CA ASP A 60 -9.44 -9.30 -10.45
C ASP A 60 -9.52 -8.83 -11.91
N THR A 61 -9.78 -7.54 -12.15
CA THR A 61 -9.60 -6.90 -13.45
C THR A 61 -8.11 -6.80 -13.80
N ARG A 62 -7.61 -7.87 -14.46
CA ARG A 62 -6.22 -8.16 -14.87
C ARG A 62 -5.35 -7.00 -15.42
N TRP A 63 -5.91 -5.83 -15.76
CA TRP A 63 -5.19 -4.73 -16.42
C TRP A 63 -5.30 -3.37 -15.73
N ASN A 64 -6.09 -3.23 -14.65
CA ASN A 64 -6.38 -1.91 -14.04
C ASN A 64 -5.95 -1.78 -12.57
N SER A 65 -5.29 -2.79 -11.99
CA SER A 65 -4.93 -2.80 -10.57
C SER A 65 -4.03 -1.61 -10.19
N THR A 66 -3.01 -1.29 -11.00
CA THR A 66 -2.13 -0.14 -10.75
C THR A 66 -2.88 1.19 -10.82
N PHE A 67 -3.77 1.36 -11.80
CA PHE A 67 -4.56 2.58 -11.96
C PHE A 67 -5.52 2.78 -10.78
N ARG A 68 -6.25 1.72 -10.38
CA ARG A 68 -7.19 1.78 -9.25
C ARG A 68 -6.48 2.01 -7.93
N MET A 69 -5.34 1.37 -7.73
CA MET A 69 -4.51 1.58 -6.54
C MET A 69 -4.03 3.03 -6.42
N LEU A 70 -3.66 3.67 -7.54
CA LEU A 70 -3.32 5.10 -7.57
C LEU A 70 -4.53 6.01 -7.34
N GLU A 71 -5.68 5.71 -7.96
CA GLU A 71 -6.93 6.45 -7.75
C GLU A 71 -7.37 6.40 -6.28
N ASP A 72 -7.32 5.22 -5.65
CA ASP A 72 -7.63 5.03 -4.24
C ASP A 72 -6.61 5.73 -3.34
N ALA A 73 -5.33 5.77 -3.72
CA ALA A 73 -4.31 6.51 -2.99
C ALA A 73 -4.53 8.02 -3.03
N LEU A 74 -4.94 8.57 -4.17
CA LEU A 74 -5.26 10.00 -4.29
C LEU A 74 -6.50 10.35 -3.46
N ASN A 75 -7.52 9.48 -3.45
CA ASN A 75 -8.69 9.66 -2.57
C ASN A 75 -8.33 9.54 -1.08
N ALA A 76 -7.29 8.77 -0.76
CA ALA A 76 -6.73 8.61 0.58
C ALA A 76 -5.72 9.71 0.95
N GLN A 77 -5.38 10.63 0.05
CA GLN A 77 -4.43 11.71 0.32
C GLN A 77 -4.75 12.51 1.60
N PRO A 78 -6.02 12.84 1.92
CA PRO A 78 -6.36 13.55 3.16
C PRO A 78 -6.07 12.77 4.46
N GLN A 79 -5.77 11.47 4.36
CA GLN A 79 -5.38 10.62 5.49
C GLN A 79 -3.87 10.66 5.77
N VAL A 80 -3.09 11.12 4.79
CA VAL A 80 -1.63 11.14 4.82
C VAL A 80 -1.10 12.57 4.90
N ASP A 81 -1.79 13.53 4.28
CA ASP A 81 -1.46 14.95 4.41
C ASP A 81 -1.79 15.41 5.84
N GLU A 82 -0.73 15.65 6.61
CA GLU A 82 -0.79 16.34 7.89
C GLU A 82 -1.32 17.76 7.62
N LYS A 83 -2.34 18.18 8.38
CA LYS A 83 -2.80 19.57 8.36
C LYS A 83 -1.77 20.50 8.98
#